data_AF-A0A4Q2YUV0-F1
#
_entry.id   AF-A0A4Q2YUV0-F1
#
_cell.length_a   1.000
_cell.length_b   1.000
_cell.length_c   1.000
_cell.angle_alpha   90.00
_cell.angle_beta   90.00
_cell.angle_gamma   90.00
#
_symmetry.space_group_name_H-M   'P 1'
#
loop_
_entity.id
_entity.type
_entity.pdbx_description
1 polymer ?
#
loop_
_entity_poly.entity_id
_entity_poly.type
_entity_poly.pdbx_seq_one_letter_code
_entity_poly.pdbx_strand_id
1 'polypeptide(L)'
;FYDQSLGNLTYTQVVTKVITLPRARNYYNFSDYPTNTIFRGNAGQTLLNDAITELQKDTSFDFTQLSVDENGFVLATNIFFAGPDSGRWSRGLWPHMSGLGGMGRNVGTAANPIRINAYQITNLNNTRPVLSVFCHENGHLLLGYPDLYDYEGDSAGAGSHCLMAYGGSNNGGRTPSPINVFFKDMSGWADVTNMTPSQFRTISLTTTGNKAVRVRKPGTPTEYFMVENRGTGDRWADHSVAKGIAIWHIDETKNGNSEQDMTEESHFQVSLEQADGQFHLERNLNAGDANDLFSLSTPNFNTRTVPNSRWWNGRSSGVEIKVLTAVGASTDVLIGSVLPNTIVLDSPKGGETIYPGTKFKIHWRANIKGDVRIDLLKGTKVHSMISSVEKNDGEFEWQVPSGLEKGDDYKVRIRSLTNTVPAVITSATPFTVTDATFPVAKSMPHGWFKPASADSGWMVTNSGAYEGTHSLVTKKTGDGRVAGIAYRSNFKEGRVGFYMRVSSEQGFDYGRFYINGVRQSTDPIKGGLGLSGNTGWQYFSFPVTAGTHTFMWTFEKDDSYGGLQDKVWLDVERRTSAFKTPQGVQWLTVP
;
A
#
# COMPACT_ATOMS: atom_id res chain seq x y z
N PHE A 1 2.55 -28.69 7.16
CA PHE A 1 1.23 -28.20 7.59
C PHE A 1 1.15 -27.91 9.08
N TYR A 2 1.36 -28.87 9.99
CA TYR A 2 1.35 -28.63 11.45
C TYR A 2 2.25 -27.44 11.86
N ASP A 3 3.53 -27.47 11.52
CA ASP A 3 4.45 -26.36 11.83
C ASP A 3 4.04 -25.04 11.16
N GLN A 4 3.69 -25.09 9.88
CA GLN A 4 3.33 -23.90 9.08
C GLN A 4 2.04 -23.24 9.58
N SER A 5 1.17 -24.00 10.25
CA SER A 5 -0.09 -23.53 10.86
C SER A 5 0.04 -23.26 12.35
N LEU A 6 1.23 -23.44 12.94
CA LEU A 6 1.47 -23.32 14.38
C LEU A 6 0.55 -24.21 15.24
N GLY A 7 0.25 -25.40 14.73
CA GLY A 7 -0.61 -26.39 15.39
C GLY A 7 -2.10 -26.26 15.08
N ASN A 8 -2.53 -25.26 14.32
CA ASN A 8 -3.94 -25.09 13.93
C ASN A 8 -4.43 -26.18 12.97
N LEU A 9 -3.53 -26.81 12.19
CA LEU A 9 -3.85 -27.94 11.32
C LEU A 9 -3.00 -29.16 11.69
N THR A 10 -3.66 -30.17 12.26
CA THR A 10 -3.07 -31.50 12.45
C THR A 10 -3.58 -32.42 11.34
N TYR A 11 -2.70 -32.71 10.39
CA TYR A 11 -3.02 -33.59 9.27
C TYR A 11 -2.48 -35.01 9.54
N THR A 12 -3.39 -35.96 9.74
CA THR A 12 -3.06 -37.37 9.99
C THR A 12 -3.59 -38.24 8.87
N GLN A 13 -2.83 -39.27 8.51
CA GLN A 13 -3.15 -40.15 7.39
C GLN A 13 -3.36 -41.57 7.88
N VAL A 14 -4.45 -42.19 7.40
CA VAL A 14 -4.66 -43.63 7.52
C VAL A 14 -3.88 -44.31 6.39
N VAL A 15 -2.85 -45.06 6.74
CA VAL A 15 -1.96 -45.70 5.77
C VAL A 15 -2.33 -47.17 5.62
N THR A 16 -2.67 -47.58 4.40
CA THR A 16 -2.96 -48.98 4.07
C THR A 16 -1.69 -49.83 4.15
N LYS A 17 -1.86 -51.16 4.19
CA LYS A 17 -0.78 -52.05 3.73
C LYS A 17 -0.47 -51.78 2.25
N VAL A 18 0.69 -52.24 1.78
CA VAL A 18 0.99 -52.18 0.34
C VAL A 18 -0.02 -53.05 -0.41
N ILE A 19 -0.76 -52.44 -1.33
CA ILE A 19 -1.77 -53.11 -2.15
C ILE A 19 -1.14 -53.53 -3.47
N THR A 20 -1.25 -54.81 -3.83
CA THR A 20 -0.87 -55.28 -5.15
C THR A 20 -2.05 -55.09 -6.10
N LEU A 21 -1.86 -54.28 -7.15
CA LEU A 21 -2.90 -54.01 -8.13
C LEU A 21 -3.14 -55.24 -9.02
N PRO A 22 -4.38 -55.44 -9.54
CA PRO A 22 -4.75 -56.63 -10.30
C PRO A 22 -4.10 -56.71 -11.69
N ARG A 23 -3.44 -55.65 -12.15
CA ARG A 23 -2.84 -55.56 -13.49
C ARG A 23 -1.37 -55.17 -13.37
N ALA A 24 -0.57 -55.61 -14.34
CA ALA A 24 0.85 -55.28 -14.40
C ALA A 24 1.09 -53.77 -14.59
N ARG A 25 2.28 -53.28 -14.19
CA ARG A 25 2.64 -51.85 -14.25
C ARG A 25 2.37 -51.21 -15.61
N ASN A 26 2.71 -51.89 -16.71
CA ASN A 26 2.54 -51.40 -18.07
C ASN A 26 1.08 -51.06 -18.45
N TYR A 27 0.10 -51.62 -17.72
CA TYR A 27 -1.31 -51.29 -17.89
C TYR A 27 -1.63 -49.86 -17.41
N TYR A 28 -0.98 -49.44 -16.32
CA TYR A 28 -1.17 -48.12 -15.70
C TYR A 28 -0.11 -47.11 -16.19
N ASN A 29 1.12 -47.55 -16.49
CA ASN A 29 2.22 -46.71 -16.93
C ASN A 29 2.62 -47.01 -18.38
N PHE A 30 1.87 -46.46 -19.34
CA PHE A 30 1.99 -46.88 -20.74
C PHE A 30 3.18 -46.28 -21.50
N SER A 31 3.65 -45.07 -21.17
CA SER A 31 4.80 -44.44 -21.85
C SER A 31 6.13 -45.18 -21.67
N ASP A 32 6.26 -46.00 -20.62
CA ASP A 32 7.46 -46.79 -20.36
C ASP A 32 7.65 -47.95 -21.35
N TYR A 33 6.61 -48.29 -22.14
CA TYR A 33 6.58 -49.51 -22.94
C TYR A 33 6.26 -49.19 -24.42
N PRO A 34 7.29 -49.16 -25.31
CA PRO A 34 7.14 -48.79 -26.73
C PRO A 34 6.15 -49.66 -27.53
N THR A 35 5.86 -50.88 -27.04
CA THR A 35 4.94 -51.83 -27.68
C THR A 35 3.48 -51.64 -27.25
N ASN A 36 3.19 -50.75 -26.29
CA ASN A 36 1.84 -50.46 -25.85
C ASN A 36 1.21 -49.38 -26.72
N THR A 37 0.27 -49.76 -27.59
CA THR A 37 -0.36 -48.88 -28.59
C THR A 37 -1.65 -48.20 -28.12
N ILE A 38 -2.10 -48.46 -26.90
CA ILE A 38 -3.37 -47.93 -26.37
C ILE A 38 -3.08 -46.75 -25.43
N PHE A 39 -3.38 -45.54 -25.88
CA PHE A 39 -3.32 -44.33 -25.04
C PHE A 39 -4.38 -44.38 -23.93
N ARG A 40 -3.96 -44.12 -22.69
CA ARG A 40 -4.84 -44.12 -21.51
C ARG A 40 -4.59 -42.90 -20.64
N GLY A 41 -5.11 -41.75 -21.08
CA GLY A 41 -4.97 -40.48 -20.36
C GLY A 41 -5.56 -40.47 -18.93
N ASN A 42 -6.26 -41.53 -18.51
CA ASN A 42 -6.86 -41.70 -17.18
C ASN A 42 -6.11 -42.73 -16.31
N ALA A 43 -4.80 -42.89 -16.50
CA ALA A 43 -3.96 -43.85 -15.78
C ALA A 43 -4.11 -43.76 -14.26
N GLY A 44 -3.99 -42.56 -13.68
CA GLY A 44 -4.15 -42.32 -12.24
C GLY A 44 -5.53 -42.70 -11.72
N GLN A 45 -6.59 -42.30 -12.45
CA GLN A 45 -7.97 -42.64 -12.09
C GLN A 45 -8.22 -44.14 -12.16
N THR A 46 -7.66 -44.82 -13.17
CA THR A 46 -7.79 -46.27 -13.33
C THR A 46 -7.06 -47.00 -12.20
N LEU A 47 -5.86 -46.55 -11.85
CA LEU A 47 -5.09 -47.07 -10.73
C LEU A 47 -5.84 -46.90 -9.41
N LEU A 48 -6.42 -45.72 -9.16
CA LEU A 48 -7.20 -45.46 -7.95
C LEU A 48 -8.46 -46.34 -7.88
N ASN A 49 -9.20 -46.50 -8.98
CA ASN A 49 -10.38 -47.37 -9.02
C ASN A 49 -10.04 -48.83 -8.73
N ASP A 50 -8.97 -49.34 -9.32
CA ASP A 50 -8.50 -50.70 -9.07
C ASP A 50 -8.00 -50.84 -7.61
N ALA A 51 -7.27 -49.84 -7.08
CA ALA A 51 -6.81 -49.82 -5.69
C ALA A 51 -7.97 -49.82 -4.67
N ILE A 52 -9.00 -49.00 -4.88
CA ILE A 52 -10.21 -48.98 -4.04
C ILE A 52 -10.88 -50.35 -4.08
N THR A 53 -11.00 -50.96 -5.26
CA THR A 53 -11.63 -52.26 -5.43
C THR A 53 -10.88 -53.37 -4.69
N GLU A 54 -9.54 -53.36 -4.70
CA GLU A 54 -8.74 -54.30 -3.91
C GLU A 54 -8.85 -54.01 -2.41
N LEU A 55 -8.82 -52.75 -2.00
CA LEU A 55 -8.92 -52.36 -0.59
C LEU A 55 -10.28 -52.73 0.02
N GLN A 56 -11.37 -52.66 -0.75
CA GLN A 56 -12.71 -53.10 -0.32
C GLN A 56 -12.80 -54.60 -0.05
N LYS A 57 -11.86 -55.41 -0.55
CA LYS A 57 -11.75 -56.85 -0.22
C LYS A 57 -11.01 -57.09 1.09
N ASP A 58 -10.19 -56.12 1.54
CA ASP A 58 -9.47 -56.21 2.79
C ASP A 58 -10.39 -55.82 3.96
N THR A 59 -10.93 -56.83 4.64
CA THR A 59 -11.81 -56.62 5.80
C THR A 59 -11.12 -56.00 7.01
N SER A 60 -9.79 -55.84 6.99
CA SER A 60 -9.04 -55.16 8.05
C SER A 60 -8.92 -53.64 7.85
N PHE A 61 -9.25 -53.12 6.65
CA PHE A 61 -9.25 -51.68 6.41
C PHE A 61 -10.64 -51.08 6.64
N ASP A 62 -10.75 -50.27 7.70
CA ASP A 62 -11.96 -49.52 7.99
C ASP A 62 -11.96 -48.18 7.23
N PHE A 63 -12.96 -47.93 6.39
CA PHE A 63 -13.11 -46.65 5.69
C PHE A 63 -13.79 -45.57 6.54
N THR A 64 -14.47 -45.94 7.64
CA THR A 64 -15.27 -45.01 8.45
C THR A 64 -14.43 -44.04 9.29
N GLN A 65 -13.14 -44.32 9.46
CA GLN A 65 -12.16 -43.41 10.07
C GLN A 65 -11.77 -42.23 9.17
N LEU A 66 -12.14 -42.22 7.88
CA LEU A 66 -11.79 -41.14 6.96
C LEU A 66 -12.63 -39.89 7.22
N SER A 67 -11.97 -38.73 7.29
CA SER A 67 -12.65 -37.44 7.34
C SER A 67 -13.29 -37.12 5.99
N VAL A 68 -14.55 -36.70 6.04
CA VAL A 68 -15.34 -36.31 4.86
C VAL A 68 -15.92 -34.91 5.04
N ASP A 69 -16.21 -34.23 3.92
CA ASP A 69 -16.99 -33.00 3.91
C ASP A 69 -18.50 -33.26 4.11
N GLU A 70 -19.30 -32.20 4.09
CA GLU A 70 -20.76 -32.25 4.25
C GLU A 70 -21.48 -33.11 3.19
N ASN A 71 -20.85 -33.34 2.04
CA ASN A 71 -21.38 -34.15 0.94
C ASN A 71 -20.83 -35.59 0.95
N GLY A 72 -20.05 -35.93 1.97
CA GLY A 72 -19.42 -37.23 2.14
C GLY A 72 -18.16 -37.42 1.30
N PHE A 73 -17.56 -36.38 0.69
CA PHE A 73 -16.29 -36.52 -0.02
C PHE A 73 -15.10 -36.56 0.94
N VAL A 74 -14.21 -37.54 0.74
CA VAL A 74 -12.98 -37.68 1.51
C VAL A 74 -12.08 -36.47 1.26
N LEU A 75 -11.63 -35.81 2.34
CA LEU A 75 -10.90 -34.53 2.27
C LEU A 75 -9.57 -34.61 1.52
N ALA A 76 -8.80 -35.70 1.70
CA ALA A 76 -7.54 -35.88 1.00
C ALA A 76 -7.20 -37.35 0.77
N THR A 77 -7.19 -37.76 -0.50
CA THR A 77 -6.75 -39.10 -0.92
C THR A 77 -5.34 -39.02 -1.50
N ASN A 78 -4.44 -39.89 -1.01
CA ASN A 78 -3.03 -39.86 -1.35
C ASN A 78 -2.59 -41.22 -1.90
N ILE A 79 -2.11 -41.24 -3.14
CA ILE A 79 -1.66 -42.45 -3.82
C ILE A 79 -0.14 -42.42 -3.95
N PHE A 80 0.51 -43.43 -3.39
CA PHE A 80 1.93 -43.68 -3.60
C PHE A 80 2.11 -44.95 -4.42
N PHE A 81 2.74 -44.84 -5.59
CA PHE A 81 3.05 -46.01 -6.43
C PHE A 81 4.54 -46.32 -6.44
N ALA A 82 4.90 -47.60 -6.38
CA ALA A 82 6.30 -48.02 -6.35
C ALA A 82 7.02 -47.75 -7.69
N GLY A 83 8.33 -47.48 -7.67
CA GLY A 83 9.18 -47.33 -8.87
C GLY A 83 9.13 -45.93 -9.50
N PRO A 84 9.86 -45.71 -10.61
CA PRO A 84 9.96 -44.40 -11.26
C PRO A 84 8.64 -43.95 -11.88
N ASP A 85 8.44 -42.64 -12.02
CA ASP A 85 7.32 -42.12 -12.81
C ASP A 85 7.54 -42.35 -14.32
N SER A 86 6.51 -42.01 -15.09
CA SER A 86 6.44 -42.19 -16.54
C SER A 86 7.43 -41.34 -17.35
N GLY A 87 8.07 -40.34 -16.74
CA GLY A 87 8.92 -39.36 -17.42
C GLY A 87 8.17 -38.46 -18.43
N ARG A 88 6.85 -38.61 -18.59
CA ARG A 88 6.05 -37.89 -19.59
C ARG A 88 4.66 -37.56 -19.06
N TRP A 89 4.35 -36.26 -18.98
CA TRP A 89 3.02 -35.74 -18.65
C TRP A 89 1.92 -36.36 -19.53
N SER A 90 0.78 -36.68 -18.93
CA SER A 90 -0.41 -37.27 -19.58
C SER A 90 -0.16 -38.62 -20.29
N ARG A 91 1.04 -39.20 -20.19
CA ARG A 91 1.41 -40.45 -20.88
C ARG A 91 1.62 -41.67 -19.97
N GLY A 92 1.14 -41.62 -18.73
CA GLY A 92 1.24 -42.74 -17.79
C GLY A 92 1.08 -42.29 -16.34
N LEU A 93 1.78 -42.97 -15.44
CA LEU A 93 1.87 -42.61 -14.03
C LEU A 93 2.86 -41.45 -13.86
N TRP A 94 2.35 -40.23 -13.94
CA TRP A 94 3.07 -38.99 -13.64
C TRP A 94 2.56 -38.43 -12.31
N PRO A 95 3.39 -37.78 -11.46
CA PRO A 95 2.90 -37.16 -10.22
C PRO A 95 1.98 -35.96 -10.50
N HIS A 96 0.78 -35.94 -9.93
CA HIS A 96 -0.22 -34.88 -10.13
C HIS A 96 -1.37 -34.98 -9.11
N MET A 97 -2.25 -33.99 -9.08
CA MET A 97 -3.61 -34.07 -8.51
C MET A 97 -4.69 -34.19 -9.60
N SER A 98 -5.74 -34.96 -9.32
CA SER A 98 -6.94 -35.03 -10.17
C SER A 98 -8.16 -35.50 -9.37
N GLY A 99 -9.28 -35.71 -10.05
CA GLY A 99 -10.49 -36.35 -9.53
C GLY A 99 -10.88 -37.58 -10.35
N LEU A 100 -11.70 -38.45 -9.76
CA LEU A 100 -12.36 -39.56 -10.48
C LEU A 100 -13.52 -39.11 -11.39
N GLY A 101 -13.93 -37.84 -11.27
CA GLY A 101 -15.10 -37.30 -11.97
C GLY A 101 -16.42 -37.72 -11.34
N GLY A 102 -17.50 -37.00 -11.68
CA GLY A 102 -18.83 -37.23 -11.11
C GLY A 102 -18.82 -37.29 -9.58
N MET A 103 -19.52 -38.27 -9.00
CA MET A 103 -19.61 -38.47 -7.55
C MET A 103 -18.47 -39.30 -6.95
N GLY A 104 -17.43 -39.64 -7.73
CA GLY A 104 -16.36 -40.53 -7.31
C GLY A 104 -16.85 -41.94 -6.93
N ARG A 105 -16.09 -42.62 -6.07
CA ARG A 105 -16.37 -43.97 -5.57
C ARG A 105 -16.91 -43.92 -4.15
N ASN A 106 -18.16 -44.36 -3.94
CA ASN A 106 -18.70 -44.52 -2.59
C ASN A 106 -18.20 -45.84 -1.97
N VAL A 107 -17.43 -45.75 -0.89
CA VAL A 107 -16.96 -46.87 -0.06
C VAL A 107 -17.72 -46.98 1.27
N GLY A 108 -18.62 -46.02 1.54
CA GLY A 108 -19.54 -46.03 2.67
C GLY A 108 -20.90 -46.66 2.34
N THR A 109 -21.89 -46.38 3.19
CA THR A 109 -23.28 -46.82 2.96
C THR A 109 -24.06 -45.76 2.19
N ALA A 110 -25.31 -46.06 1.80
CA ALA A 110 -26.19 -45.06 1.20
C ALA A 110 -26.59 -43.95 2.19
N ALA A 111 -26.75 -44.30 3.47
CA ALA A 111 -27.11 -43.36 4.54
C ALA A 111 -25.92 -42.51 5.01
N ASN A 112 -24.72 -43.10 5.04
CA ASN A 112 -23.48 -42.43 5.41
C ASN A 112 -22.46 -42.62 4.28
N PRO A 113 -22.54 -41.82 3.20
CA PRO A 113 -21.64 -41.94 2.06
C PRO A 113 -20.21 -41.52 2.44
N ILE A 114 -19.23 -42.25 1.92
CA ILE A 114 -17.81 -41.92 1.99
C ILE A 114 -17.29 -42.02 0.56
N ARG A 115 -17.05 -40.87 -0.07
CA ARG A 115 -16.82 -40.72 -1.50
C ARG A 115 -15.37 -40.35 -1.74
N ILE A 116 -14.61 -41.29 -2.25
CA ILE A 116 -13.24 -41.02 -2.73
C ILE A 116 -13.36 -40.41 -4.12
N ASN A 117 -12.86 -39.19 -4.31
CA ASN A 117 -12.89 -38.49 -5.59
C ASN A 117 -11.57 -37.77 -5.88
N ALA A 118 -11.31 -36.66 -5.18
CA ALA A 118 -10.08 -35.89 -5.32
C ALA A 118 -8.89 -36.66 -4.74
N TYR A 119 -7.80 -36.74 -5.50
CA TYR A 119 -6.60 -37.46 -5.09
C TYR A 119 -5.35 -36.77 -5.60
N GLN A 120 -4.26 -36.90 -4.85
CA GLN A 120 -2.92 -36.75 -5.39
C GLN A 120 -2.30 -38.12 -5.65
N ILE A 121 -1.46 -38.21 -6.67
CA ILE A 121 -0.65 -39.38 -6.96
C ILE A 121 0.82 -38.99 -7.09
N THR A 122 1.72 -39.78 -6.48
CA THR A 122 3.16 -39.57 -6.57
C THR A 122 3.93 -40.88 -6.50
N ASN A 123 5.14 -40.90 -7.05
CA ASN A 123 5.99 -42.08 -7.11
C ASN A 123 6.87 -42.25 -5.87
N LEU A 124 7.11 -43.51 -5.51
CA LEU A 124 8.17 -43.93 -4.60
C LEU A 124 9.27 -44.60 -5.41
N ASN A 125 10.14 -43.79 -6.00
CA ASN A 125 11.21 -44.26 -6.88
C ASN A 125 12.26 -45.12 -6.14
N ASN A 126 12.48 -44.84 -4.85
CA ASN A 126 13.39 -45.60 -3.99
C ASN A 126 12.94 -45.46 -2.52
N THR A 127 13.74 -45.99 -1.59
CA THR A 127 13.46 -45.98 -0.14
C THR A 127 13.59 -44.60 0.53
N ARG A 128 13.90 -43.53 -0.23
CA ARG A 128 14.06 -42.15 0.25
C ARG A 128 12.95 -41.27 -0.34
N PRO A 129 11.72 -41.30 0.22
CA PRO A 129 10.63 -40.46 -0.27
C PRO A 129 10.98 -38.97 -0.16
N VAL A 130 10.42 -38.17 -1.07
CA VAL A 130 10.52 -36.71 -1.05
C VAL A 130 9.14 -36.13 -0.73
N LEU A 131 9.12 -34.93 -0.14
CA LEU A 131 7.91 -34.27 0.32
C LEU A 131 7.29 -33.35 -0.72
N SER A 132 8.04 -32.92 -1.74
CA SER A 132 7.65 -31.91 -2.74
C SER A 132 6.20 -32.02 -3.23
N VAL A 133 5.91 -33.00 -4.09
CA VAL A 133 4.58 -33.18 -4.70
C VAL A 133 3.54 -33.46 -3.62
N PHE A 134 3.85 -34.34 -2.66
CA PHE A 134 2.91 -34.64 -1.58
C PHE A 134 2.45 -33.39 -0.84
N CYS A 135 3.37 -32.50 -0.44
CA CYS A 135 3.02 -31.28 0.27
C CYS A 135 2.29 -30.27 -0.61
N HIS A 136 2.74 -30.09 -1.86
CA HIS A 136 2.11 -29.17 -2.80
C HIS A 136 0.66 -29.56 -3.08
N GLU A 137 0.43 -30.83 -3.46
CA GLU A 137 -0.89 -31.32 -3.85
C GLU A 137 -1.87 -31.37 -2.67
N ASN A 138 -1.37 -31.67 -1.46
CA ASN A 138 -2.20 -31.56 -0.27
C ASN A 138 -2.53 -30.10 0.11
N GLY A 139 -1.78 -29.11 -0.40
CA GLY A 139 -2.18 -27.71 -0.35
C GLY A 139 -3.50 -27.48 -1.08
N HIS A 140 -3.66 -28.05 -2.28
CA HIS A 140 -4.93 -28.01 -3.00
C HIS A 140 -6.03 -28.80 -2.29
N LEU A 141 -5.76 -30.06 -1.94
CA LEU A 141 -6.77 -30.95 -1.36
C LEU A 141 -7.33 -30.45 -0.03
N LEU A 142 -6.46 -29.95 0.85
CA LEU A 142 -6.86 -29.58 2.22
C LEU A 142 -7.28 -28.11 2.35
N LEU A 143 -6.71 -27.22 1.53
CA LEU A 143 -6.80 -25.77 1.75
C LEU A 143 -7.34 -25.03 0.53
N GLY A 144 -7.50 -25.70 -0.62
CA GLY A 144 -7.99 -25.08 -1.84
C GLY A 144 -7.06 -24.01 -2.40
N TYR A 145 -5.79 -23.98 -2.01
CA TYR A 145 -4.84 -23.01 -2.54
C TYR A 145 -4.70 -23.16 -4.06
N PRO A 146 -4.64 -22.07 -4.85
CA PRO A 146 -4.31 -22.17 -6.25
C PRO A 146 -2.80 -22.36 -6.45
N ASP A 147 -2.43 -22.82 -7.64
CA ASP A 147 -1.04 -22.74 -8.09
C ASP A 147 -0.60 -21.30 -8.30
N LEU A 148 0.66 -21.06 -7.99
CA LEU A 148 1.34 -19.78 -8.17
C LEU A 148 2.52 -19.88 -9.14
N TYR A 149 2.69 -20.99 -9.86
CA TYR A 149 3.49 -21.00 -11.09
C TYR A 149 2.59 -20.66 -12.28
N ASP A 150 3.21 -20.25 -13.39
CA ASP A 150 2.51 -20.03 -14.63
C ASP A 150 2.40 -21.33 -15.45
N TYR A 151 1.18 -21.62 -15.93
CA TYR A 151 0.85 -22.78 -16.75
C TYR A 151 1.24 -22.62 -18.23
N GLU A 152 1.37 -21.38 -18.71
CA GLU A 152 1.74 -21.09 -20.10
C GLU A 152 3.25 -21.19 -20.31
N GLY A 153 4.02 -21.05 -19.21
CA GLY A 153 5.47 -21.22 -19.19
C GLY A 153 6.23 -19.96 -19.61
N ASP A 154 5.57 -18.80 -19.59
CA ASP A 154 6.16 -17.51 -19.93
C ASP A 154 6.69 -16.77 -18.69
N SER A 155 6.40 -17.29 -17.49
CA SER A 155 6.99 -16.85 -16.22
C SER A 155 7.22 -17.99 -15.23
N ALA A 156 7.93 -17.70 -14.14
CA ALA A 156 8.11 -18.61 -13.01
C ALA A 156 7.09 -18.37 -11.87
N GLY A 157 6.15 -17.44 -12.04
CA GLY A 157 5.19 -17.03 -11.00
C GLY A 157 5.87 -16.67 -9.67
N ALA A 158 5.47 -17.28 -8.55
CA ALA A 158 6.11 -17.06 -7.24
C ALA A 158 7.45 -17.82 -7.05
N GLY A 159 7.93 -18.53 -8.08
CA GLY A 159 9.24 -19.18 -8.07
C GLY A 159 9.43 -20.22 -6.96
N SER A 160 10.68 -20.37 -6.54
CA SER A 160 11.10 -21.27 -5.47
C SER A 160 10.78 -20.70 -4.07
N HIS A 161 10.14 -19.54 -3.97
CA HIS A 161 9.86 -18.86 -2.71
C HIS A 161 8.56 -19.32 -2.03
N CYS A 162 7.72 -20.09 -2.74
CA CYS A 162 6.45 -20.61 -2.22
C CYS A 162 6.26 -22.10 -2.53
N LEU A 163 5.67 -22.84 -1.58
CA LEU A 163 5.25 -24.24 -1.76
C LEU A 163 4.32 -24.43 -2.97
N MET A 164 3.40 -23.49 -3.19
CA MET A 164 2.40 -23.54 -4.27
C MET A 164 2.96 -23.08 -5.63
N ALA A 165 4.28 -22.88 -5.72
CA ALA A 165 4.99 -22.61 -6.97
C ALA A 165 6.12 -23.65 -7.13
N TYR A 166 7.31 -23.26 -7.57
CA TYR A 166 8.47 -24.16 -7.76
C TYR A 166 9.20 -24.52 -6.45
N GLY A 167 8.75 -24.02 -5.30
CA GLY A 167 9.42 -24.21 -4.00
C GLY A 167 9.43 -25.65 -3.48
N GLY A 168 8.73 -26.57 -4.13
CA GLY A 168 8.78 -28.00 -3.84
C GLY A 168 10.18 -28.61 -4.00
N SER A 169 11.01 -28.09 -4.92
CA SER A 169 12.29 -28.69 -5.32
C SER A 169 13.44 -28.52 -4.33
N ASN A 170 13.28 -27.68 -3.31
CA ASN A 170 14.32 -27.36 -2.33
C ASN A 170 14.87 -28.61 -1.62
N ASN A 171 16.19 -28.63 -1.42
CA ASN A 171 16.91 -29.77 -0.84
C ASN A 171 16.63 -31.12 -1.56
N GLY A 172 16.45 -31.06 -2.89
CA GLY A 172 16.06 -32.21 -3.70
C GLY A 172 14.68 -32.76 -3.32
N GLY A 173 13.73 -31.87 -3.01
CA GLY A 173 12.35 -32.23 -2.65
C GLY A 173 12.11 -32.56 -1.18
N ARG A 174 13.13 -32.47 -0.31
CA ARG A 174 13.05 -32.92 1.09
C ARG A 174 12.62 -31.82 2.06
N THR A 175 12.82 -30.57 1.68
CA THR A 175 12.46 -29.41 2.50
C THR A 175 11.80 -28.36 1.63
N PRO A 176 10.53 -28.57 1.24
CA PRO A 176 9.80 -27.60 0.42
C PRO A 176 9.79 -26.21 1.07
N SER A 177 9.75 -25.16 0.26
CA SER A 177 9.64 -23.78 0.75
C SER A 177 8.41 -23.60 1.66
N PRO A 178 8.51 -22.73 2.67
CA PRO A 178 7.35 -22.40 3.49
C PRO A 178 6.26 -21.73 2.63
N ILE A 179 4.99 -21.97 2.97
CA ILE A 179 3.83 -21.33 2.35
C ILE A 179 3.95 -19.81 2.53
N ASN A 180 3.65 -19.01 1.49
CA ASN A 180 3.70 -17.54 1.58
C ASN A 180 2.73 -17.02 2.66
N VAL A 181 2.99 -15.83 3.19
CA VAL A 181 2.14 -15.29 4.27
C VAL A 181 0.72 -14.94 3.85
N PHE A 182 0.47 -14.68 2.56
CA PHE A 182 -0.88 -14.43 2.05
C PHE A 182 -1.78 -15.66 2.21
N PHE A 183 -1.32 -16.84 1.81
CA PHE A 183 -2.06 -18.10 2.02
C PHE A 183 -2.16 -18.50 3.48
N LYS A 184 -1.13 -18.21 4.29
CA LYS A 184 -1.23 -18.39 5.74
C LYS A 184 -2.31 -17.49 6.35
N ASP A 185 -2.43 -16.24 5.92
CA ASP A 185 -3.50 -15.34 6.38
C ASP A 185 -4.89 -15.82 5.92
N MET A 186 -5.02 -16.23 4.66
CA MET A 186 -6.26 -16.79 4.10
C MET A 186 -6.75 -18.01 4.90
N SER A 187 -5.83 -18.85 5.39
CA SER A 187 -6.16 -19.99 6.25
C SER A 187 -6.31 -19.67 7.74
N GLY A 188 -6.17 -18.40 8.13
CA GLY A 188 -6.26 -17.97 9.53
C GLY A 188 -5.04 -18.36 10.39
N TRP A 189 -3.89 -18.61 9.77
CA TRP A 189 -2.65 -19.04 10.43
C TRP A 189 -1.66 -17.91 10.69
N ALA A 190 -1.85 -16.74 10.07
CA ALA A 190 -0.93 -15.61 10.18
C ALA A 190 -1.32 -14.62 11.30
N ASP A 191 -0.31 -14.00 11.90
CA ASP A 191 -0.43 -12.87 12.82
C ASP A 191 -0.09 -11.59 12.05
N VAL A 192 -1.10 -10.97 11.44
CA VAL A 192 -0.93 -9.83 10.53
C VAL A 192 -1.24 -8.51 11.21
N THR A 193 -0.21 -7.65 11.30
CA THR A 193 -0.39 -6.23 11.67
C THR A 193 -0.84 -5.43 10.46
N ASN A 194 -2.09 -4.96 10.45
CA ASN A 194 -2.62 -4.11 9.39
C ASN A 194 -2.18 -2.65 9.56
N MET A 195 -1.77 -2.01 8.46
CA MET A 195 -1.32 -0.62 8.40
C MET A 195 -1.84 0.10 7.14
N THR A 196 -1.85 1.43 7.18
CA THR A 196 -2.04 2.30 6.01
C THR A 196 -0.72 2.94 5.59
N PRO A 197 -0.57 3.41 4.32
CA PRO A 197 0.65 4.08 3.87
C PRO A 197 1.00 5.36 4.63
N SER A 198 0.02 5.97 5.32
CA SER A 198 0.22 7.17 6.14
C SER A 198 0.76 6.89 7.54
N GLN A 199 0.84 5.63 7.97
CA GLN A 199 1.34 5.24 9.28
C GLN A 199 2.84 4.95 9.22
N PHE A 200 3.54 5.23 10.33
CA PHE A 200 4.97 5.01 10.47
C PHE A 200 5.22 4.13 11.70
N ARG A 201 5.92 3.01 11.53
CA ARG A 201 6.18 2.08 12.63
C ARG A 201 7.42 1.24 12.39
N THR A 202 8.19 1.01 13.44
CA THR A 202 9.21 -0.04 13.49
C THR A 202 8.60 -1.33 14.00
N ILE A 203 8.79 -2.43 13.27
CA ILE A 203 8.22 -3.75 13.59
C ILE A 203 9.33 -4.79 13.53
N SER A 204 9.43 -5.59 14.59
CA SER A 204 10.30 -6.77 14.63
C SER A 204 9.55 -7.98 14.06
N LEU A 205 9.98 -8.47 12.91
CA LEU A 205 9.40 -9.64 12.26
C LEU A 205 10.23 -10.88 12.59
N THR A 206 9.64 -11.81 13.34
CA THR A 206 10.25 -13.12 13.60
C THR A 206 10.04 -14.05 12.40
N THR A 207 11.02 -14.90 12.11
CA THR A 207 10.89 -15.88 11.01
C THR A 207 9.89 -16.99 11.31
N THR A 208 9.61 -17.23 12.59
CA THR A 208 8.58 -18.15 13.09
C THR A 208 7.38 -17.39 13.63
N GLY A 209 6.27 -18.09 13.86
CA GLY A 209 5.06 -17.48 14.41
C GLY A 209 4.18 -16.76 13.37
N ASN A 210 4.47 -16.95 12.08
CA ASN A 210 3.69 -16.42 10.96
C ASN A 210 3.37 -14.91 11.06
N LYS A 211 4.31 -14.13 11.58
CA LYS A 211 4.16 -12.67 11.71
C LYS A 211 4.34 -11.97 10.37
N ALA A 212 3.45 -11.04 10.07
CA ALA A 212 3.60 -10.16 8.93
C ALA A 212 3.00 -8.77 9.16
N VAL A 213 3.33 -7.87 8.26
CA VAL A 213 2.67 -6.57 8.12
C VAL A 213 1.88 -6.58 6.81
N ARG A 214 0.65 -6.05 6.83
CA ARG A 214 -0.12 -5.73 5.63
C ARG A 214 -0.28 -4.23 5.49
N VAL A 215 0.15 -3.65 4.38
CA VAL A 215 -0.06 -2.22 4.06
C VAL A 215 -1.06 -2.09 2.92
N ARG A 216 -2.29 -1.66 3.23
CA ARG A 216 -3.41 -1.68 2.28
C ARG A 216 -3.50 -0.44 1.40
N LYS A 217 -3.96 -0.62 0.16
CA LYS A 217 -4.39 0.49 -0.69
C LYS A 217 -5.59 1.21 -0.07
N PRO A 218 -5.52 2.53 0.15
CA PRO A 218 -6.64 3.28 0.71
C PRO A 218 -7.90 3.14 -0.16
N GLY A 219 -9.00 2.70 0.46
CA GLY A 219 -10.29 2.53 -0.23
C GLY A 219 -10.43 1.24 -1.05
N THR A 220 -9.40 0.40 -1.16
CA THR A 220 -9.45 -0.87 -1.91
C THR A 220 -8.93 -2.00 -1.03
N PRO A 221 -9.78 -2.92 -0.54
CA PRO A 221 -9.34 -3.96 0.39
C PRO A 221 -8.54 -5.09 -0.27
N THR A 222 -8.61 -5.23 -1.59
CA THR A 222 -8.07 -6.36 -2.37
C THR A 222 -6.63 -6.15 -2.86
N GLU A 223 -6.10 -4.92 -2.86
CA GLU A 223 -4.73 -4.63 -3.30
C GLU A 223 -3.89 -4.12 -2.12
N TYR A 224 -2.76 -4.79 -1.84
CA TYR A 224 -1.90 -4.46 -0.70
C TYR A 224 -0.52 -5.12 -0.79
N PHE A 225 0.42 -4.62 0.02
CA PHE A 225 1.70 -5.28 0.25
C PHE A 225 1.67 -6.10 1.55
N MET A 226 2.22 -7.31 1.53
CA MET A 226 2.50 -8.10 2.74
C MET A 226 3.99 -8.30 2.94
N VAL A 227 4.47 -8.10 4.17
CA VAL A 227 5.89 -8.14 4.53
C VAL A 227 6.12 -9.24 5.56
N GLU A 228 6.99 -10.20 5.25
CA GLU A 228 7.36 -11.30 6.15
C GLU A 228 8.88 -11.52 6.20
N ASN A 229 9.37 -12.14 7.28
CA ASN A 229 10.78 -12.47 7.43
C ASN A 229 11.03 -13.95 7.08
N ARG A 230 11.92 -14.20 6.11
CA ARG A 230 12.45 -15.50 5.70
C ARG A 230 13.92 -15.63 6.10
N GLY A 231 14.17 -15.52 7.40
CA GLY A 231 15.50 -15.54 8.00
C GLY A 231 15.95 -16.94 8.43
N THR A 232 16.79 -16.99 9.46
CA THR A 232 17.28 -18.23 10.09
C THR A 232 16.38 -18.64 11.24
N GLY A 233 16.08 -19.94 11.40
CA GLY A 233 15.34 -20.46 12.57
C GLY A 233 13.99 -21.08 12.24
N ASP A 234 13.44 -20.82 11.05
CA ASP A 234 12.40 -21.68 10.47
C ASP A 234 13.08 -22.79 9.66
N ARG A 235 12.98 -24.03 10.14
CA ARG A 235 13.55 -25.21 9.48
C ARG A 235 13.09 -25.39 8.03
N TRP A 236 11.90 -24.90 7.69
CA TRP A 236 11.37 -25.00 6.34
C TRP A 236 11.99 -23.96 5.41
N ALA A 237 12.46 -22.84 5.95
CA ALA A 237 13.16 -21.82 5.18
C ALA A 237 14.65 -22.14 5.00
N ASP A 238 15.24 -23.09 5.75
CA ASP A 238 16.70 -23.34 5.77
C ASP A 238 17.31 -23.64 4.41
N HIS A 239 16.53 -24.23 3.51
CA HIS A 239 16.93 -24.53 2.12
C HIS A 239 16.24 -23.64 1.08
N SER A 240 15.59 -22.55 1.50
CA SER A 240 15.07 -21.55 0.56
C SER A 240 16.20 -20.91 -0.23
N VAL A 241 15.92 -20.58 -1.49
CA VAL A 241 16.90 -20.00 -2.43
C VAL A 241 17.43 -18.63 -1.98
N ALA A 242 16.65 -17.91 -1.16
CA ALA A 242 17.01 -16.61 -0.60
C ALA A 242 16.67 -16.54 0.89
N LYS A 243 17.36 -15.62 1.57
CA LYS A 243 17.13 -15.28 2.98
C LYS A 243 16.98 -13.77 3.11
N GLY A 244 15.86 -13.31 3.66
CA GLY A 244 15.59 -11.88 3.78
C GLY A 244 14.17 -11.54 4.16
N ILE A 245 13.79 -10.29 3.95
CA ILE A 245 12.41 -9.83 4.03
C ILE A 245 11.75 -10.04 2.67
N ALA A 246 10.73 -10.90 2.63
CA ALA A 246 9.88 -11.05 1.47
C ALA A 246 8.79 -9.98 1.50
N ILE A 247 8.63 -9.28 0.38
CA ILE A 247 7.56 -8.32 0.15
C ILE A 247 6.70 -8.87 -0.98
N TRP A 248 5.44 -9.18 -0.66
CA TRP A 248 4.46 -9.68 -1.62
C TRP A 248 3.50 -8.56 -2.01
N HIS A 249 3.36 -8.25 -3.30
CA HIS A 249 2.29 -7.39 -3.82
C HIS A 249 1.11 -8.28 -4.18
N ILE A 250 0.02 -8.12 -3.44
CA ILE A 250 -1.19 -8.93 -3.56
C ILE A 250 -2.27 -8.12 -4.27
N ASP A 251 -2.92 -8.75 -5.25
CA ASP A 251 -4.21 -8.30 -5.78
C ASP A 251 -5.19 -9.49 -5.82
N GLU A 252 -6.11 -9.53 -4.85
CA GLU A 252 -7.10 -10.61 -4.72
C GLU A 252 -8.14 -10.65 -5.86
N THR A 253 -8.16 -9.66 -6.76
CA THR A 253 -9.04 -9.68 -7.94
C THR A 253 -8.50 -10.56 -9.07
N LYS A 254 -7.22 -10.91 -9.01
CA LYS A 254 -6.56 -11.85 -9.93
C LYS A 254 -6.72 -13.29 -9.44
N ASN A 255 -6.56 -14.23 -10.37
CA ASN A 255 -6.68 -15.66 -10.09
C ASN A 255 -5.38 -16.37 -10.49
N GLY A 256 -4.47 -16.56 -9.53
CA GLY A 256 -3.16 -17.16 -9.76
C GLY A 256 -2.13 -16.21 -10.37
N ASN A 257 -1.02 -16.77 -10.85
CA ASN A 257 0.17 -16.04 -11.30
C ASN A 257 0.52 -16.33 -12.76
N SER A 258 -0.47 -16.33 -13.65
CA SER A 258 -0.25 -16.49 -15.11
C SER A 258 -0.13 -15.18 -15.89
N GLU A 259 -0.20 -14.02 -15.22
CA GLU A 259 -0.14 -12.69 -15.87
C GLU A 259 1.11 -11.92 -15.40
N GLN A 260 2.17 -11.88 -16.22
CA GLN A 260 3.50 -11.41 -15.82
C GLN A 260 3.89 -10.00 -16.30
N ASP A 261 2.99 -9.26 -16.95
CA ASP A 261 3.36 -8.01 -17.63
C ASP A 261 3.64 -6.84 -16.66
N MET A 262 3.32 -7.00 -15.37
CA MET A 262 3.49 -5.99 -14.31
C MET A 262 2.75 -4.67 -14.62
N THR A 263 1.51 -4.77 -15.13
CA THR A 263 0.64 -3.64 -15.48
C THR A 263 -0.67 -3.68 -14.69
N GLU A 264 -1.48 -2.62 -14.75
CA GLU A 264 -2.81 -2.63 -14.12
C GLU A 264 -3.70 -3.76 -14.63
N GLU A 265 -3.63 -4.05 -15.92
CA GLU A 265 -4.51 -4.99 -16.61
C GLU A 265 -3.99 -6.43 -16.53
N SER A 266 -2.67 -6.62 -16.48
CA SER A 266 -2.00 -7.93 -16.48
C SER A 266 -0.87 -7.95 -15.43
N HIS A 267 -1.11 -8.68 -14.34
CA HIS A 267 -0.17 -8.86 -13.21
C HIS A 267 -0.56 -10.08 -12.34
N PHE A 268 0.41 -10.59 -11.57
CA PHE A 268 0.21 -11.72 -10.66
C PHE A 268 -0.73 -11.40 -9.49
N GLN A 269 -1.53 -12.39 -9.06
CA GLN A 269 -2.29 -12.31 -7.81
C GLN A 269 -1.36 -12.19 -6.59
N VAL A 270 -0.25 -12.94 -6.60
CA VAL A 270 0.73 -13.00 -5.51
C VAL A 270 2.12 -12.75 -6.10
N SER A 271 2.48 -11.48 -6.30
CA SER A 271 3.77 -11.09 -6.87
C SER A 271 4.84 -10.99 -5.78
N LEU A 272 6.04 -11.53 -6.02
CA LEU A 272 7.20 -11.29 -5.17
C LEU A 272 7.97 -10.09 -5.71
N GLU A 273 8.09 -9.04 -4.89
CA GLU A 273 8.94 -7.90 -5.21
C GLU A 273 10.41 -8.31 -5.06
N GLN A 274 11.06 -8.72 -6.16
CA GLN A 274 12.44 -9.20 -6.16
C GLN A 274 13.42 -8.06 -5.86
N ALA A 275 14.10 -8.11 -4.71
CA ALA A 275 14.87 -6.98 -4.17
C ALA A 275 16.02 -6.47 -5.06
N ASP A 276 16.48 -7.26 -6.02
CA ASP A 276 17.52 -6.89 -6.98
C ASP A 276 16.99 -6.16 -8.24
N GLY A 277 15.67 -6.14 -8.44
CA GLY A 277 15.03 -5.50 -9.58
C GLY A 277 15.29 -6.19 -10.92
N GLN A 278 15.72 -7.45 -10.93
CA GLN A 278 16.01 -8.18 -12.18
C GLN A 278 14.76 -8.80 -12.81
N PHE A 279 13.69 -8.99 -12.03
CA PHE A 279 12.41 -9.55 -12.49
C PHE A 279 12.59 -10.90 -13.19
N HIS A 280 13.44 -11.77 -12.63
CA HIS A 280 13.73 -13.08 -13.18
C HIS A 280 12.49 -13.97 -13.22
N LEU A 281 11.62 -13.83 -12.21
CA LEU A 281 10.38 -14.60 -12.14
C LEU A 281 9.42 -14.24 -13.27
N GLU A 282 9.15 -12.95 -13.49
CA GLU A 282 8.24 -12.46 -14.54
C GLU A 282 8.81 -12.69 -15.94
N ARG A 283 10.15 -12.69 -16.09
CA ARG A 283 10.83 -12.88 -17.39
C ARG A 283 11.19 -14.33 -17.69
N ASN A 284 10.79 -15.26 -16.82
CA ASN A 284 11.13 -16.68 -16.88
C ASN A 284 12.63 -16.97 -17.06
N LEU A 285 13.49 -16.21 -16.38
CA LEU A 285 14.95 -16.37 -16.48
C LEU A 285 15.48 -17.39 -15.48
N ASN A 286 14.90 -17.43 -14.28
CA ASN A 286 15.14 -18.45 -13.27
C ASN A 286 13.95 -18.53 -12.29
N ALA A 287 13.92 -19.57 -11.46
CA ALA A 287 12.88 -19.77 -10.44
C ALA A 287 13.24 -19.12 -9.09
N GLY A 288 14.07 -18.08 -9.08
CA GLY A 288 14.52 -17.33 -7.92
C GLY A 288 15.98 -17.58 -7.53
N ASP A 289 16.58 -16.56 -6.93
CA ASP A 289 17.98 -16.54 -6.50
C ASP A 289 18.21 -15.81 -5.17
N ALA A 290 19.44 -15.81 -4.68
CA ALA A 290 19.79 -15.33 -3.34
C ALA A 290 19.54 -13.82 -3.12
N ASN A 291 19.35 -13.04 -4.18
CA ASN A 291 19.18 -11.58 -4.11
C ASN A 291 17.71 -11.14 -4.21
N ASP A 292 16.76 -12.07 -4.35
CA ASP A 292 15.34 -11.75 -4.48
C ASP A 292 14.71 -11.16 -3.22
N LEU A 293 15.28 -11.36 -2.03
CA LEU A 293 14.71 -10.89 -0.77
C LEU A 293 15.49 -9.70 -0.19
N PHE A 294 14.77 -8.75 0.41
CA PHE A 294 15.35 -7.52 0.94
C PHE A 294 16.21 -7.80 2.16
N SER A 295 17.36 -7.14 2.24
CA SER A 295 18.34 -7.29 3.33
C SER A 295 19.05 -5.96 3.59
N LEU A 296 20.06 -5.92 4.47
CA LEU A 296 20.86 -4.71 4.65
C LEU A 296 21.64 -4.28 3.39
N SER A 297 21.87 -5.19 2.43
CA SER A 297 22.52 -4.86 1.15
C SER A 297 21.56 -4.18 0.15
N THR A 298 20.27 -4.53 0.21
CA THR A 298 19.17 -3.96 -0.57
C THR A 298 18.03 -3.58 0.38
N PRO A 299 18.19 -2.53 1.21
CA PRO A 299 17.30 -2.36 2.36
C PRO A 299 16.02 -1.61 2.06
N ASN A 300 15.91 -0.89 0.95
CA ASN A 300 14.81 0.05 0.71
C ASN A 300 13.86 -0.46 -0.36
N PHE A 301 12.56 -0.34 -0.09
CA PHE A 301 11.48 -0.54 -1.06
C PHE A 301 10.53 0.66 -0.98
N ASN A 302 10.39 1.42 -2.07
CA ASN A 302 9.50 2.58 -2.16
C ASN A 302 9.15 2.92 -3.62
N THR A 303 8.45 4.02 -3.87
CA THR A 303 7.97 4.39 -5.21
C THR A 303 9.07 4.83 -6.19
N ARG A 304 10.33 4.89 -5.75
CA ARG A 304 11.52 5.28 -6.53
C ARG A 304 12.54 4.16 -6.67
N THR A 305 12.37 3.02 -5.99
CA THR A 305 13.26 1.87 -6.12
C THR A 305 12.90 1.03 -7.34
N VAL A 306 13.72 0.04 -7.67
CA VAL A 306 13.38 -1.03 -8.60
C VAL A 306 13.60 -2.35 -7.86
N PRO A 307 12.56 -3.15 -7.62
CA PRO A 307 11.16 -2.90 -7.91
C PRO A 307 10.60 -1.74 -7.07
N ASN A 308 9.46 -1.21 -7.48
CA ASN A 308 8.88 0.00 -6.89
C ASN A 308 7.56 -0.32 -6.19
N SER A 309 7.20 0.48 -5.18
CA SER A 309 5.99 0.23 -4.39
C SER A 309 4.70 0.81 -4.96
N ARG A 310 4.61 1.21 -6.24
CA ARG A 310 3.36 1.78 -6.80
C ARG A 310 2.25 0.73 -6.79
N TRP A 311 1.02 1.23 -6.73
CA TRP A 311 -0.15 0.38 -7.03
C TRP A 311 -0.12 -0.04 -8.50
N TRP A 312 -0.84 -1.11 -8.84
CA TRP A 312 -0.90 -1.64 -10.20
C TRP A 312 -1.38 -0.59 -11.23
N ASN A 313 -2.23 0.35 -10.80
CA ASN A 313 -2.64 1.51 -11.61
C ASN A 313 -1.55 2.59 -11.82
N GLY A 314 -0.31 2.30 -11.46
CA GLY A 314 0.87 3.17 -11.59
C GLY A 314 0.91 4.36 -10.61
N ARG A 315 -0.13 4.57 -9.80
CA ARG A 315 -0.14 5.69 -8.83
C ARG A 315 0.80 5.41 -7.66
N SER A 316 1.39 6.48 -7.14
CA SER A 316 2.21 6.41 -5.93
C SER A 316 1.40 5.85 -4.77
N SER A 317 1.88 4.78 -4.14
CA SER A 317 1.25 4.17 -2.97
C SER A 317 1.51 4.93 -1.68
N GLY A 318 2.66 5.62 -1.61
CA GLY A 318 3.20 6.16 -0.36
C GLY A 318 3.78 5.09 0.57
N VAL A 319 3.82 3.82 0.15
CA VAL A 319 4.41 2.72 0.90
C VAL A 319 5.93 2.84 0.84
N GLU A 320 6.55 2.88 2.01
CA GLU A 320 7.98 2.83 2.18
C GLU A 320 8.31 1.72 3.18
N ILE A 321 9.23 0.83 2.83
CA ILE A 321 9.70 -0.25 3.69
C ILE A 321 11.22 -0.16 3.72
N LYS A 322 11.80 -0.28 4.92
CA LYS A 322 13.25 -0.31 5.10
C LYS A 322 13.68 -1.40 6.08
N VAL A 323 14.59 -2.27 5.66
CA VAL A 323 15.27 -3.23 6.55
C VAL A 323 16.26 -2.46 7.45
N LEU A 324 16.15 -2.63 8.77
CA LEU A 324 16.95 -1.88 9.75
C LEU A 324 18.05 -2.72 10.41
N THR A 325 17.85 -4.03 10.55
CA THR A 325 18.81 -4.94 11.19
C THR A 325 19.19 -6.10 10.28
N ALA A 326 20.25 -6.82 10.65
CA ALA A 326 20.70 -7.98 9.90
C ALA A 326 19.60 -9.07 9.89
N VAL A 327 19.44 -9.74 8.74
CA VAL A 327 18.46 -10.80 8.57
C VAL A 327 18.80 -11.97 9.49
N GLY A 328 17.83 -12.43 10.29
CA GLY A 328 18.00 -13.54 11.22
C GLY A 328 16.67 -14.06 11.75
N ALA A 329 16.69 -14.69 12.92
CA ALA A 329 15.47 -15.20 13.58
C ALA A 329 14.45 -14.10 13.88
N SER A 330 14.91 -12.86 14.06
CA SER A 330 14.11 -11.65 14.11
C SER A 330 14.83 -10.53 13.37
N THR A 331 14.09 -9.81 12.55
CA THR A 331 14.60 -8.70 11.73
C THR A 331 13.69 -7.49 11.94
N ASP A 332 14.28 -6.33 12.24
CA ASP A 332 13.53 -5.08 12.38
C ASP A 332 13.35 -4.43 11.02
N VAL A 333 12.10 -4.08 10.71
CA VAL A 333 11.71 -3.34 9.52
C VAL A 333 11.02 -2.04 9.91
N LEU A 334 11.33 -0.98 9.20
CA LEU A 334 10.59 0.26 9.21
C LEU A 334 9.51 0.20 8.14
N ILE A 335 8.27 0.49 8.53
CA ILE A 335 7.16 0.78 7.63
C ILE A 335 6.93 2.30 7.70
N GLY A 336 6.99 2.97 6.55
CA GLY A 336 6.84 4.42 6.39
C GLY A 336 8.16 5.22 6.42
N SER A 337 8.07 6.52 6.14
CA SER A 337 9.23 7.41 5.92
C SER A 337 9.87 8.01 7.18
N VAL A 338 9.26 7.83 8.35
CA VAL A 338 9.75 8.43 9.60
C VAL A 338 10.58 7.42 10.38
N LEU A 339 11.88 7.72 10.54
CA LEU A 339 12.82 6.87 11.27
C LEU A 339 12.39 6.62 12.72
N PRO A 340 12.80 5.49 13.33
CA PRO A 340 12.50 5.21 14.73
C PRO A 340 12.92 6.37 15.66
N ASN A 341 12.14 6.61 16.71
CA ASN A 341 12.41 7.65 17.72
C ASN A 341 12.49 9.07 17.13
N THR A 342 11.76 9.35 16.05
CA THR A 342 11.80 10.64 15.35
C THR A 342 10.41 11.28 15.31
N ILE A 343 10.37 12.60 15.50
CA ILE A 343 9.20 13.45 15.25
C ILE A 343 9.60 14.47 14.17
N VAL A 344 8.76 14.63 13.16
CA VAL A 344 8.91 15.60 12.08
C VAL A 344 7.76 16.60 12.17
N LEU A 345 8.07 17.88 12.32
CA LEU A 345 7.07 18.95 12.37
C LEU A 345 6.77 19.44 10.94
N ASP A 346 5.52 19.26 10.50
CA ASP A 346 5.07 19.65 9.17
C ASP A 346 4.42 21.05 9.16
N SER A 347 3.79 21.48 10.26
CA SER A 347 3.32 22.85 10.48
C SER A 347 3.21 23.15 11.98
N PRO A 348 3.65 24.32 12.47
CA PRO A 348 4.36 25.37 11.74
C PRO A 348 5.84 24.98 11.55
N LYS A 349 6.41 25.26 10.38
CA LYS A 349 7.86 25.11 10.12
C LYS A 349 8.62 26.40 10.44
N GLY A 350 7.91 27.52 10.51
CA GLY A 350 8.41 28.86 10.75
C GLY A 350 8.18 29.78 9.56
N GLY A 351 8.03 31.07 9.84
CA GLY A 351 7.64 32.12 8.87
C GLY A 351 6.13 32.27 8.66
N GLU A 352 5.31 31.43 9.30
CA GLU A 352 3.85 31.60 9.32
C GLU A 352 3.46 32.85 10.12
N THR A 353 2.25 33.34 9.87
CA THR A 353 1.62 34.37 10.70
C THR A 353 0.38 33.80 11.37
N ILE A 354 0.35 33.91 12.70
CA ILE A 354 -0.70 33.38 13.57
C ILE A 354 -1.40 34.54 14.26
N TYR A 355 -2.73 34.46 14.32
CA TYR A 355 -3.56 35.53 14.86
C TYR A 355 -4.13 35.11 16.23
N PRO A 356 -4.03 35.96 17.26
CA PRO A 356 -4.69 35.70 18.54
C PRO A 356 -6.20 35.49 18.37
N GLY A 357 -6.77 34.54 19.12
CA GLY A 357 -8.20 34.26 19.12
C GLY A 357 -8.69 33.40 17.94
N THR A 358 -7.80 32.90 17.08
CA THR A 358 -8.15 32.02 15.97
C THR A 358 -7.77 30.55 16.25
N LYS A 359 -8.10 29.68 15.30
CA LYS A 359 -7.72 28.27 15.29
C LYS A 359 -6.54 28.09 14.35
N PHE A 360 -5.48 27.44 14.81
CA PHE A 360 -4.30 27.11 14.01
C PHE A 360 -4.02 25.61 14.07
N LYS A 361 -3.80 24.96 12.92
CA LYS A 361 -3.49 23.53 12.89
C LYS A 361 -1.99 23.28 12.97
N ILE A 362 -1.59 22.55 14.01
CA ILE A 362 -0.25 21.99 14.16
C ILE A 362 -0.28 20.60 13.56
N HIS A 363 0.62 20.32 12.62
CA HIS A 363 0.72 19.03 11.93
C HIS A 363 2.11 18.45 12.11
N TRP A 364 2.19 17.15 12.39
CA TRP A 364 3.46 16.43 12.53
C TRP A 364 3.31 14.97 12.08
N ARG A 365 4.45 14.32 11.90
CA ARG A 365 4.55 12.87 11.75
C ARG A 365 5.53 12.35 12.80
N ALA A 366 5.28 11.17 13.35
CA ALA A 366 6.17 10.59 14.34
C ALA A 366 6.18 9.06 14.29
N ASN A 367 7.36 8.49 14.53
CA ASN A 367 7.54 7.05 14.77
C ASN A 367 8.10 6.88 16.19
N ILE A 368 7.19 7.00 17.16
CA ILE A 368 7.47 6.96 18.60
C ILE A 368 6.38 6.15 19.29
N LYS A 369 6.67 5.65 20.50
CA LYS A 369 5.67 5.08 21.41
C LYS A 369 5.04 6.18 22.28
N GLY A 370 3.72 6.12 22.39
CA GLY A 370 2.92 7.00 23.25
C GLY A 370 2.64 8.38 22.68
N ASP A 371 2.04 9.22 23.54
CA ASP A 371 1.56 10.55 23.20
C ASP A 371 2.67 11.61 23.23
N VAL A 372 2.35 12.80 22.70
CA VAL A 372 3.27 13.94 22.62
C VAL A 372 2.84 15.06 23.54
N ARG A 373 3.77 15.96 23.83
CA ARG A 373 3.50 17.27 24.45
C ARG A 373 3.88 18.37 23.47
N ILE A 374 3.05 19.41 23.41
CA ILE A 374 3.23 20.57 22.53
C ILE A 374 3.48 21.81 23.40
N ASP A 375 4.65 22.44 23.24
CA ASP A 375 5.02 23.69 23.90
C ASP A 375 5.05 24.84 22.89
N LEU A 376 4.62 26.02 23.33
CA LEU A 376 4.91 27.29 22.67
C LEU A 376 6.18 27.88 23.27
N LEU A 377 7.13 28.25 22.42
CA LEU A 377 8.34 28.96 22.79
C LEU A 377 8.28 30.39 22.29
N LYS A 378 8.90 31.31 23.04
CA LYS A 378 9.19 32.69 22.63
C LYS A 378 10.69 32.91 22.81
N GLY A 379 11.40 33.17 21.72
CA GLY A 379 12.86 33.04 21.69
C GLY A 379 13.30 31.60 22.00
N THR A 380 14.12 31.42 23.05
CA THR A 380 14.61 30.10 23.48
C THR A 380 13.87 29.53 24.69
N LYS A 381 12.96 30.30 25.30
CA LYS A 381 12.25 29.90 26.52
C LYS A 381 10.89 29.33 26.19
N VAL A 382 10.45 28.36 26.99
CA VAL A 382 9.05 27.92 26.97
C VAL A 382 8.20 29.08 27.48
N HIS A 383 7.32 29.56 26.61
CA HIS A 383 6.35 30.61 26.95
C HIS A 383 5.13 29.98 27.63
N SER A 384 4.54 28.97 27.00
CA SER A 384 3.37 28.28 27.54
C SER A 384 3.28 26.85 27.02
N MET A 385 2.41 26.05 27.63
CA MET A 385 2.08 24.72 27.17
C MET A 385 0.83 24.81 26.28
N ILE A 386 0.94 24.36 25.03
CA ILE A 386 -0.21 24.30 24.11
C ILE A 386 -1.06 23.09 24.44
N SER A 387 -0.44 21.92 24.62
CA SER A 387 -1.08 20.70 25.09
C SER A 387 -0.10 19.91 25.95
N SER A 388 -0.56 19.44 27.12
CA SER A 388 0.25 18.67 28.07
C SER A 388 0.38 17.20 27.69
N VAL A 389 -0.67 16.66 27.07
CA VAL A 389 -0.77 15.30 26.53
C VAL A 389 -1.65 15.40 25.31
N GLU A 390 -1.06 15.23 24.14
CA GLU A 390 -1.72 15.20 22.86
C GLU A 390 -1.53 13.84 22.22
N LYS A 391 -2.63 13.28 21.69
CA LYS A 391 -2.56 11.97 21.05
C LYS A 391 -1.58 12.04 19.88
N ASN A 392 -0.75 11.02 19.72
CA ASN A 392 0.15 10.96 18.57
C ASN A 392 -0.58 10.51 17.29
N ASP A 393 -1.55 11.30 16.80
CA ASP A 393 -2.30 11.07 15.56
C ASP A 393 -1.93 12.05 14.42
N GLY A 394 -1.00 12.97 14.68
CA GLY A 394 -0.32 13.77 13.66
C GLY A 394 -0.93 15.15 13.41
N GLU A 395 -2.00 15.51 14.12
CA GLU A 395 -2.59 16.85 14.03
C GLU A 395 -3.17 17.35 15.35
N PHE A 396 -3.14 18.65 15.55
CA PHE A 396 -3.75 19.31 16.70
C PHE A 396 -4.29 20.68 16.30
N GLU A 397 -5.56 20.94 16.59
CA GLU A 397 -6.18 22.25 16.37
C GLU A 397 -5.96 23.15 17.60
N TRP A 398 -4.92 23.98 17.54
CA TRP A 398 -4.58 24.93 18.59
C TRP A 398 -5.55 26.13 18.59
N GLN A 399 -6.29 26.31 19.69
CA GLN A 399 -6.99 27.55 19.98
C GLN A 399 -5.97 28.60 20.44
N VAL A 400 -5.60 29.52 19.55
CA VAL A 400 -4.59 30.55 19.83
C VAL A 400 -5.17 31.51 20.88
N PRO A 401 -4.55 31.68 22.07
CA PRO A 401 -5.09 32.56 23.10
C PRO A 401 -5.26 33.98 22.57
N SER A 402 -6.43 34.60 22.81
CA SER A 402 -6.70 35.97 22.39
C SER A 402 -5.78 37.01 23.05
N GLY A 403 -5.23 36.69 24.22
CA GLY A 403 -4.24 37.50 24.93
C GLY A 403 -2.79 37.15 24.61
N LEU A 404 -2.51 36.31 23.59
CA LEU A 404 -1.13 35.98 23.23
C LEU A 404 -0.41 37.23 22.74
N GLU A 405 0.72 37.55 23.37
CA GLU A 405 1.50 38.73 23.02
C GLU A 405 1.99 38.68 21.57
N LYS A 406 2.00 39.84 20.92
CA LYS A 406 2.55 39.98 19.57
C LYS A 406 4.07 39.78 19.60
N GLY A 407 4.62 39.23 18.53
CA GLY A 407 6.06 38.96 18.41
C GLY A 407 6.36 38.11 17.18
N ASP A 408 7.59 38.15 16.70
CA ASP A 408 8.08 37.41 15.52
C ASP A 408 9.06 36.28 15.89
N ASP A 409 9.15 35.95 17.18
CA ASP A 409 10.13 35.05 17.77
C ASP A 409 9.51 33.76 18.35
N TYR A 410 8.28 33.41 17.93
CA TYR A 410 7.59 32.24 18.45
C TYR A 410 7.98 30.95 17.73
N LYS A 411 8.05 29.83 18.45
CA LYS A 411 8.29 28.49 17.90
C LYS A 411 7.37 27.45 18.54
N VAL A 412 7.03 26.40 17.80
CA VAL A 412 6.37 25.20 18.35
C VAL A 412 7.43 24.14 18.62
N ARG A 413 7.35 23.49 19.78
CA ARG A 413 8.14 22.29 20.09
C ARG A 413 7.24 21.13 20.46
N ILE A 414 7.49 19.99 19.83
CA ILE A 414 6.81 18.72 20.12
C ILE A 414 7.82 17.74 20.73
N ARG A 415 7.43 17.03 21.78
CA ARG A 415 8.27 16.01 22.42
C ARG A 415 7.47 14.77 22.81
N SER A 416 8.09 13.60 22.75
CA SER A 416 7.51 12.35 23.22
C SER A 416 7.37 12.33 24.75
N LEU A 417 6.29 11.75 25.26
CA LEU A 417 6.08 11.60 26.71
C LEU A 417 6.63 10.28 27.27
N THR A 418 6.38 9.16 26.60
CA THR A 418 6.68 7.82 27.11
C THR A 418 7.56 6.99 26.18
N ASN A 419 8.08 7.59 25.11
CA ASN A 419 9.00 6.91 24.21
C ASN A 419 10.33 6.64 24.91
N THR A 420 10.85 5.41 24.78
CA THR A 420 12.06 4.97 25.49
C THR A 420 13.28 5.83 25.17
N VAL A 421 13.45 6.22 23.91
CA VAL A 421 14.43 7.22 23.49
C VAL A 421 13.69 8.55 23.29
N PRO A 422 13.92 9.58 24.13
CA PRO A 422 13.19 10.84 24.03
C PRO A 422 13.35 11.46 22.64
N ALA A 423 12.24 11.70 21.96
CA ALA A 423 12.19 12.38 20.68
C ALA A 423 11.68 13.81 20.88
N VAL A 424 12.34 14.78 20.26
CA VAL A 424 11.96 16.19 20.33
C VAL A 424 12.22 16.87 19.00
N ILE A 425 11.28 17.71 18.56
CA ILE A 425 11.44 18.58 17.39
C ILE A 425 10.95 19.98 17.73
N THR A 426 11.61 21.00 17.18
CA THR A 426 11.18 22.40 17.27
C THR A 426 11.10 22.97 15.86
N SER A 427 10.15 23.87 15.60
CA SER A 427 10.06 24.56 14.31
C SER A 427 11.41 25.18 13.94
N ALA A 428 11.79 25.01 12.67
CA ALA A 428 13.13 25.34 12.20
C ALA A 428 13.38 26.86 12.33
N THR A 429 12.42 27.67 11.89
CA THR A 429 12.41 29.12 12.04
C THR A 429 11.25 29.56 12.94
N PRO A 430 11.29 30.79 13.50
CA PRO A 430 10.17 31.32 14.26
C PRO A 430 9.01 31.75 13.35
N PHE A 431 7.80 31.81 13.90
CA PHE A 431 6.60 32.38 13.28
C PHE A 431 6.18 33.65 14.01
N THR A 432 5.32 34.45 13.37
CA THR A 432 4.84 35.73 13.90
C THR A 432 3.45 35.60 14.50
N VAL A 433 3.23 36.25 15.64
CA VAL A 433 1.91 36.51 16.24
C VAL A 433 1.57 37.99 16.08
N THR A 434 0.44 38.31 15.45
CA THR A 434 0.01 39.69 15.19
C THR A 434 -1.51 39.83 15.13
N ASP A 435 -2.03 41.05 15.37
CA ASP A 435 -3.45 41.39 15.14
C ASP A 435 -3.67 42.01 13.75
N ALA A 436 -2.58 42.21 12.99
CA ALA A 436 -2.65 42.91 11.73
C ALA A 436 -3.06 41.94 10.61
N THR A 437 -4.37 41.79 10.44
CA THR A 437 -4.98 40.94 9.40
C THR A 437 -5.00 41.66 8.06
N PHE A 438 -4.96 40.90 6.97
CA PHE A 438 -5.33 41.43 5.66
C PHE A 438 -6.86 41.62 5.58
N PRO A 439 -7.36 42.64 4.85
CA PRO A 439 -6.64 43.85 4.48
C PRO A 439 -6.41 44.76 5.72
N VAL A 440 -5.22 45.37 5.78
CA VAL A 440 -4.79 46.17 6.94
C VAL A 440 -5.77 47.30 7.21
N ALA A 441 -6.04 47.56 8.50
CA ALA A 441 -6.98 48.59 8.95
C ALA A 441 -8.40 48.47 8.36
N LYS A 442 -8.80 47.29 7.86
CA LYS A 442 -10.12 47.03 7.27
C LYS A 442 -10.42 47.95 6.06
N SER A 443 -9.37 48.43 5.38
CA SER A 443 -9.48 49.33 4.23
C SER A 443 -8.80 48.71 3.01
N MET A 444 -9.11 49.20 1.80
CA MET A 444 -8.46 48.69 0.59
C MET A 444 -6.95 48.92 0.72
N PRO A 445 -6.10 47.89 0.58
CA PRO A 445 -4.69 48.07 0.83
C PRO A 445 -4.06 49.04 -0.19
N HIS A 446 -3.09 49.83 0.25
CA HIS A 446 -2.46 50.83 -0.61
C HIS A 446 -1.80 50.19 -1.85
N GLY A 447 -1.98 50.79 -3.02
CA GLY A 447 -1.44 50.30 -4.30
C GLY A 447 -2.31 49.25 -5.00
N TRP A 448 -3.44 48.84 -4.42
CA TRP A 448 -4.45 48.03 -5.10
C TRP A 448 -5.39 48.92 -5.90
N PHE A 449 -5.68 48.54 -7.15
CA PHE A 449 -6.48 49.33 -8.07
C PHE A 449 -7.38 48.46 -8.95
N LYS A 450 -8.47 49.03 -9.48
CA LYS A 450 -9.30 48.38 -10.51
C LYS A 450 -8.55 48.46 -11.85
N PRO A 451 -8.22 47.34 -12.51
CA PRO A 451 -7.59 47.39 -13.82
C PRO A 451 -8.54 47.97 -14.87
N ALA A 452 -8.00 48.65 -15.89
CA ALA A 452 -8.80 49.26 -16.95
C ALA A 452 -9.62 48.23 -17.75
N SER A 453 -9.15 46.99 -17.81
CA SER A 453 -9.81 45.86 -18.47
C SER A 453 -11.01 45.29 -17.71
N ALA A 454 -11.29 45.76 -16.48
CA ALA A 454 -12.43 45.30 -15.70
C ALA A 454 -13.54 46.34 -15.66
N ASP A 455 -14.79 45.90 -15.85
CA ASP A 455 -15.99 46.73 -15.72
C ASP A 455 -16.19 47.17 -14.27
N SER A 456 -16.08 46.24 -13.32
CA SER A 456 -16.28 46.48 -11.89
C SER A 456 -15.01 46.22 -11.08
N GLY A 457 -14.98 46.73 -9.84
CA GLY A 457 -13.86 46.58 -8.92
C GLY A 457 -14.17 45.62 -7.77
N TRP A 458 -13.28 45.58 -6.79
CA TRP A 458 -13.46 44.83 -5.56
C TRP A 458 -13.65 45.78 -4.37
N MET A 459 -14.09 45.24 -3.24
CA MET A 459 -14.28 45.96 -1.98
C MET A 459 -13.84 45.11 -0.79
N VAL A 460 -13.54 45.76 0.33
CA VAL A 460 -13.32 45.06 1.60
C VAL A 460 -14.66 44.53 2.11
N THR A 461 -14.67 43.31 2.65
CA THR A 461 -15.85 42.69 3.26
C THR A 461 -15.51 41.98 4.56
N ASN A 462 -16.51 41.82 5.43
CA ASN A 462 -16.50 40.93 6.60
C ASN A 462 -17.36 39.67 6.40
N SER A 463 -17.91 39.47 5.20
CA SER A 463 -18.83 38.36 4.86
C SER A 463 -18.10 37.02 4.59
N GLY A 464 -16.95 36.82 5.22
CA GLY A 464 -16.06 35.67 5.05
C GLY A 464 -14.62 36.08 4.76
N ALA A 465 -13.69 35.54 5.55
CA ALA A 465 -12.25 35.67 5.39
C ALA A 465 -11.62 34.26 5.48
N TYR A 466 -10.44 34.06 4.90
CA TYR A 466 -9.64 32.86 5.15
C TYR A 466 -8.97 32.99 6.51
N GLU A 467 -8.38 34.16 6.77
CA GLU A 467 -7.74 34.51 8.02
C GLU A 467 -8.21 35.86 8.55
N GLY A 468 -8.17 36.05 9.87
CA GLY A 468 -8.66 37.29 10.47
C GLY A 468 -10.18 37.49 10.35
N THR A 469 -10.60 38.72 10.09
CA THR A 469 -12.04 39.12 10.11
C THR A 469 -12.53 39.76 8.81
N HIS A 470 -11.63 40.07 7.88
CA HIS A 470 -11.96 40.78 6.65
C HIS A 470 -11.23 40.13 5.47
N SER A 471 -11.77 40.27 4.28
CA SER A 471 -11.12 39.89 3.02
C SER A 471 -11.50 40.89 1.93
N LEU A 472 -11.03 40.67 0.70
CA LEU A 472 -11.54 41.37 -0.46
C LEU A 472 -12.60 40.52 -1.17
N VAL A 473 -13.65 41.16 -1.68
CA VAL A 473 -14.70 40.53 -2.49
C VAL A 473 -15.00 41.36 -3.71
N THR A 474 -15.41 40.72 -4.80
CA THR A 474 -15.91 41.40 -5.99
C THR A 474 -17.12 42.28 -5.67
N LYS A 475 -17.20 43.46 -6.28
CA LYS A 475 -18.44 44.25 -6.33
C LYS A 475 -19.43 43.55 -7.27
N LYS A 476 -20.72 43.89 -7.14
CA LYS A 476 -21.76 43.38 -8.04
C LYS A 476 -21.37 43.70 -9.49
N THR A 477 -21.39 42.67 -10.34
CA THR A 477 -20.95 42.69 -11.73
C THR A 477 -22.06 42.08 -12.57
N GLY A 478 -22.42 42.72 -13.67
CA GLY A 478 -23.49 42.23 -14.56
C GLY A 478 -23.01 41.08 -15.45
N ASP A 479 -23.96 40.48 -16.15
CA ASP A 479 -23.70 39.36 -17.06
C ASP A 479 -22.81 39.80 -18.23
N GLY A 480 -21.90 38.92 -18.67
CA GLY A 480 -20.87 39.18 -19.67
C GLY A 480 -19.80 40.20 -19.25
N ARG A 481 -19.74 40.58 -17.96
CA ARG A 481 -18.79 41.60 -17.44
C ARG A 481 -17.72 41.00 -16.54
N VAL A 482 -16.66 41.77 -16.35
CA VAL A 482 -15.49 41.39 -15.54
C VAL A 482 -15.36 42.28 -14.30
N ALA A 483 -15.25 41.65 -13.13
CA ALA A 483 -14.79 42.30 -11.91
C ALA A 483 -13.28 42.10 -11.76
N GLY A 484 -12.51 43.15 -11.47
CA GLY A 484 -11.06 43.04 -11.39
C GLY A 484 -10.44 43.85 -10.26
N ILE A 485 -9.37 43.31 -9.68
CA ILE A 485 -8.46 44.05 -8.81
C ILE A 485 -7.02 43.66 -9.16
N ALA A 486 -6.15 44.65 -9.16
CA ALA A 486 -4.74 44.49 -9.49
C ALA A 486 -3.85 45.19 -8.47
N TYR A 487 -2.63 44.68 -8.33
CA TYR A 487 -1.57 45.27 -7.53
C TYR A 487 -0.29 45.27 -8.37
N ARG A 488 0.35 46.45 -8.48
CA ARG A 488 1.59 46.63 -9.23
C ARG A 488 2.67 47.15 -8.30
N SER A 489 3.79 46.45 -8.25
CA SER A 489 4.95 46.86 -7.46
C SER A 489 6.24 46.28 -8.06
N ASN A 490 7.37 46.69 -7.49
CA ASN A 490 8.67 46.10 -7.78
C ASN A 490 8.93 44.95 -6.80
N PHE A 491 9.04 43.74 -7.31
CA PHE A 491 9.24 42.53 -6.52
C PHE A 491 10.67 42.04 -6.60
N LYS A 492 11.10 41.33 -5.57
CA LYS A 492 12.28 40.48 -5.65
C LYS A 492 11.88 39.12 -6.20
N GLU A 493 12.88 38.36 -6.64
CA GLU A 493 12.66 36.97 -7.02
C GLU A 493 12.09 36.18 -5.83
N GLY A 494 11.07 35.36 -6.09
CA GLY A 494 10.35 34.63 -5.06
C GLY A 494 9.08 33.99 -5.62
N ARG A 495 8.01 33.99 -4.83
CA ARG A 495 6.69 33.58 -5.27
C ARG A 495 5.65 34.63 -4.89
N VAL A 496 4.43 34.50 -5.40
CA VAL A 496 3.23 35.18 -4.88
C VAL A 496 2.30 34.10 -4.35
N GLY A 497 1.70 34.30 -3.19
CA GLY A 497 0.77 33.34 -2.56
C GLY A 497 -0.49 34.06 -2.07
N PHE A 498 -1.66 33.44 -2.27
CA PHE A 498 -2.96 33.98 -1.84
C PHE A 498 -4.00 32.87 -1.70
N TYR A 499 -5.08 33.17 -0.96
CA TYR A 499 -6.26 32.32 -0.87
C TYR A 499 -7.39 32.92 -1.70
N MET A 500 -8.09 32.09 -2.45
CA MET A 500 -9.24 32.52 -3.25
C MET A 500 -10.38 31.50 -3.12
N ARG A 501 -11.62 31.99 -3.07
CA ARG A 501 -12.83 31.17 -3.18
C ARG A 501 -13.83 31.83 -4.11
N VAL A 502 -14.64 31.02 -4.77
CA VAL A 502 -15.72 31.42 -5.68
C VAL A 502 -17.05 30.84 -5.21
N SER A 503 -18.12 31.63 -5.35
CA SER A 503 -19.50 31.17 -5.26
C SER A 503 -20.24 31.68 -6.48
N SER A 504 -20.32 30.85 -7.51
CA SER A 504 -20.93 31.13 -8.81
C SER A 504 -21.35 29.82 -9.48
N GLU A 505 -21.89 29.91 -10.69
CA GLU A 505 -22.21 28.74 -11.51
C GLU A 505 -20.95 27.94 -11.89
N GLN A 506 -21.03 26.62 -11.76
CA GLN A 506 -19.92 25.72 -12.05
C GLN A 506 -19.72 25.61 -13.56
N GLY A 507 -18.52 25.93 -14.04
CA GLY A 507 -18.18 25.82 -15.46
C GLY A 507 -18.59 27.01 -16.34
N PHE A 508 -19.17 28.06 -15.76
CA PHE A 508 -19.63 29.25 -16.50
C PHE A 508 -18.90 30.51 -16.06
N ASP A 509 -18.93 30.78 -14.75
CA ASP A 509 -18.30 31.94 -14.14
C ASP A 509 -16.95 31.56 -13.51
N TYR A 510 -15.91 32.37 -13.71
CA TYR A 510 -14.54 31.99 -13.36
C TYR A 510 -13.78 33.05 -12.55
N GLY A 511 -13.20 32.62 -11.43
CA GLY A 511 -12.14 33.31 -10.70
C GLY A 511 -10.77 32.99 -11.30
N ARG A 512 -10.05 34.02 -11.77
CA ARG A 512 -8.77 33.89 -12.49
C ARG A 512 -7.67 34.75 -11.87
N PHE A 513 -6.43 34.34 -12.09
CA PHE A 513 -5.23 35.06 -11.64
C PHE A 513 -4.24 35.26 -12.78
N TYR A 514 -3.59 36.42 -12.83
CA TYR A 514 -2.64 36.79 -13.87
C TYR A 514 -1.37 37.41 -13.28
N ILE A 515 -0.23 37.10 -13.90
CA ILE A 515 1.05 37.78 -13.67
C ILE A 515 1.45 38.47 -14.98
N ASN A 516 1.55 39.80 -14.98
CA ASN A 516 1.87 40.60 -16.17
C ASN A 516 0.94 40.32 -17.36
N GLY A 517 -0.35 40.09 -17.10
CA GLY A 517 -1.34 39.73 -18.11
C GLY A 517 -1.34 38.26 -18.54
N VAL A 518 -0.38 37.46 -18.09
CA VAL A 518 -0.33 36.01 -18.37
C VAL A 518 -1.13 35.24 -17.33
N ARG A 519 -2.20 34.56 -17.77
CA ARG A 519 -3.07 33.76 -16.91
C ARG A 519 -2.29 32.61 -16.27
N GLN A 520 -2.39 32.52 -14.95
CA GLN A 520 -1.91 31.40 -14.16
C GLN A 520 -3.04 30.40 -13.92
N SER A 521 -2.72 29.11 -13.77
CA SER A 521 -3.74 28.09 -13.52
C SER A 521 -4.26 28.18 -12.08
N THR A 522 -5.54 28.53 -11.93
CA THR A 522 -6.29 28.52 -10.66
C THR A 522 -7.28 27.35 -10.58
N ASP A 523 -7.10 26.34 -11.42
CA ASP A 523 -7.98 25.17 -11.50
C ASP A 523 -7.40 24.01 -10.66
N PRO A 524 -8.19 23.41 -9.76
CA PRO A 524 -7.78 22.20 -9.03
C PRO A 524 -7.48 21.01 -9.94
N ILE A 525 -8.08 20.97 -11.14
CA ILE A 525 -7.84 19.99 -12.20
C ILE A 525 -6.94 20.65 -13.25
N LYS A 526 -5.73 20.09 -13.48
CA LYS A 526 -4.76 20.68 -14.41
C LYS A 526 -5.37 20.86 -15.82
N GLY A 527 -5.45 22.12 -16.27
CA GLY A 527 -5.80 22.49 -17.64
C GLY A 527 -7.14 23.22 -17.83
N GLY A 528 -7.94 23.45 -16.78
CA GLY A 528 -9.23 24.12 -16.94
C GLY A 528 -9.20 25.65 -16.91
N LEU A 529 -10.39 26.25 -16.96
CA LEU A 529 -10.62 27.65 -17.34
C LEU A 529 -10.51 28.65 -16.18
N GLY A 530 -10.41 28.17 -14.93
CA GLY A 530 -10.32 28.98 -13.71
C GLY A 530 -11.11 28.34 -12.56
N LEU A 531 -11.08 28.96 -11.38
CA LEU A 531 -11.84 28.50 -10.22
C LEU A 531 -13.33 28.85 -10.43
N SER A 532 -14.22 27.86 -10.46
CA SER A 532 -15.68 28.05 -10.67
C SER A 532 -16.51 27.24 -9.69
N GLY A 533 -17.83 27.48 -9.65
CA GLY A 533 -18.76 26.76 -8.79
C GLY A 533 -18.83 27.33 -7.37
N ASN A 534 -19.17 26.47 -6.40
CA ASN A 534 -19.24 26.81 -4.99
C ASN A 534 -18.07 26.17 -4.22
N THR A 535 -17.00 26.94 -4.04
CA THR A 535 -15.72 26.43 -3.50
C THR A 535 -15.44 26.94 -2.09
N GLY A 536 -14.76 26.10 -1.29
CA GLY A 536 -14.06 26.57 -0.10
C GLY A 536 -12.82 27.40 -0.48
N TRP A 537 -12.13 27.97 0.51
CA TRP A 537 -10.87 28.67 0.29
C TRP A 537 -9.79 27.73 -0.27
N GLN A 538 -9.17 28.14 -1.36
CA GLN A 538 -8.06 27.42 -1.99
C GLN A 538 -6.80 28.27 -2.01
N TYR A 539 -5.66 27.65 -1.68
CA TYR A 539 -4.35 28.30 -1.72
C TYR A 539 -3.72 28.20 -3.11
N PHE A 540 -3.26 29.32 -3.63
CA PHE A 540 -2.53 29.40 -4.89
C PHE A 540 -1.15 30.03 -4.68
N SER A 541 -0.11 29.50 -5.33
CA SER A 541 1.24 30.07 -5.28
C SER A 541 2.01 29.92 -6.59
N PHE A 542 2.58 31.02 -7.09
CA PHE A 542 3.27 31.08 -8.39
C PHE A 542 4.65 31.74 -8.28
N PRO A 543 5.67 31.27 -8.99
CA PRO A 543 7.00 31.91 -9.00
C PRO A 543 6.93 33.31 -9.64
N VAL A 544 7.77 34.22 -9.15
CA VAL A 544 7.87 35.61 -9.60
C VAL A 544 9.35 35.96 -9.69
N THR A 545 9.78 36.52 -10.82
CA THR A 545 11.15 37.01 -11.02
C THR A 545 11.38 38.35 -10.31
N ALA A 546 12.63 38.75 -10.14
CA ALA A 546 12.90 40.11 -9.70
C ALA A 546 12.48 41.13 -10.79
N GLY A 547 11.84 42.22 -10.38
CA GLY A 547 11.41 43.30 -11.27
C GLY A 547 9.99 43.77 -11.01
N THR A 548 9.52 44.69 -11.86
CA THR A 548 8.16 45.20 -11.75
C THR A 548 7.17 44.17 -12.29
N HIS A 549 6.27 43.71 -11.43
CA HIS A 549 5.18 42.83 -11.82
C HIS A 549 3.83 43.46 -11.48
N THR A 550 2.82 43.12 -12.28
CA THR A 550 1.41 43.38 -11.98
C THR A 550 0.72 42.05 -11.74
N PHE A 551 0.16 41.89 -10.55
CA PHE A 551 -0.70 40.78 -10.20
C PHE A 551 -2.15 41.21 -10.34
N MET A 552 -2.98 40.38 -10.97
CA MET A 552 -4.38 40.70 -11.21
C MET A 552 -5.27 39.50 -10.89
N TRP A 553 -6.34 39.76 -10.16
CA TRP A 553 -7.40 38.81 -9.86
C TRP A 553 -8.68 39.28 -10.53
N THR A 554 -9.39 38.36 -11.18
CA THR A 554 -10.65 38.66 -11.85
C THR A 554 -11.73 37.67 -11.48
N PHE A 555 -12.97 38.13 -11.58
CA PHE A 555 -14.16 37.30 -11.71
C PHE A 555 -14.83 37.64 -13.03
N GLU A 556 -14.96 36.64 -13.89
CA GLU A 556 -15.40 36.79 -15.27
C GLU A 556 -16.71 36.03 -15.43
N LYS A 557 -17.80 36.76 -15.67
CA LYS A 557 -19.14 36.18 -15.84
C LYS A 557 -19.43 35.83 -17.29
N ASP A 558 -20.24 34.80 -17.49
CA ASP A 558 -20.85 34.49 -18.78
C ASP A 558 -22.10 35.35 -19.07
N ASP A 559 -22.72 35.18 -20.23
CA ASP A 559 -23.85 35.99 -20.72
C ASP A 559 -25.24 35.56 -20.15
N SER A 560 -25.29 34.76 -19.07
CA SER A 560 -26.54 34.14 -18.58
C SER A 560 -26.89 34.46 -17.10
N TYR A 561 -28.13 34.12 -16.70
CA TYR A 561 -28.71 34.48 -15.39
C TYR A 561 -28.14 33.61 -14.26
N GLY A 562 -27.62 34.26 -13.22
CA GLY A 562 -26.83 33.60 -12.16
C GLY A 562 -27.57 32.76 -11.12
N GLY A 563 -26.97 31.61 -10.79
CA GLY A 563 -27.15 30.87 -9.55
C GLY A 563 -26.02 31.12 -8.54
N LEU A 564 -26.37 31.16 -7.24
CA LEU A 564 -25.50 31.46 -6.07
C LEU A 564 -25.20 32.97 -5.88
N GLN A 565 -24.04 33.34 -5.32
CA GLN A 565 -23.77 34.72 -4.87
C GLN A 565 -23.07 35.60 -5.92
N ASP A 566 -22.61 35.03 -7.04
CA ASP A 566 -21.81 35.66 -8.10
C ASP A 566 -20.65 36.48 -7.57
N LYS A 567 -19.84 35.84 -6.71
CA LYS A 567 -18.76 36.50 -5.99
C LYS A 567 -17.50 35.67 -5.93
N VAL A 568 -16.38 36.38 -5.93
CA VAL A 568 -15.05 35.85 -5.62
C VAL A 568 -14.50 36.60 -4.43
N TRP A 569 -13.91 35.86 -3.50
CA TRP A 569 -13.19 36.41 -2.37
C TRP A 569 -11.69 36.14 -2.51
N LEU A 570 -10.89 37.10 -2.06
CA LEU A 570 -9.44 37.07 -2.05
C LEU A 570 -8.96 37.41 -0.66
N ASP A 571 -8.06 36.59 -0.15
CA ASP A 571 -7.36 36.81 1.11
C ASP A 571 -5.86 36.52 0.94
N VAL A 572 -5.02 37.15 1.76
CA VAL A 572 -3.57 37.11 1.60
C VAL A 572 -2.90 37.00 2.96
N GLU A 573 -2.05 35.99 3.13
CA GLU A 573 -1.29 35.81 4.36
C GLU A 573 -0.26 36.94 4.53
N ARG A 574 -0.33 37.71 5.63
CA ARG A 574 0.69 38.72 5.93
C ARG A 574 1.92 38.07 6.53
N ARG A 575 2.90 37.64 5.72
CA ARG A 575 4.23 37.24 6.24
C ARG A 575 5.09 38.49 6.50
N THR A 576 5.47 38.73 7.75
CA THR A 576 6.33 39.86 8.14
C THR A 576 7.79 39.62 7.75
N SER A 577 8.49 40.72 7.49
CA SER A 577 9.83 40.83 6.88
C SER A 577 11.01 40.44 7.79
N ALA A 578 10.83 39.54 8.75
CA ALA A 578 11.87 39.10 9.67
C ALA A 578 12.78 38.01 9.04
N PHE A 579 13.50 38.36 7.97
CA PHE A 579 14.65 37.60 7.50
C PHE A 579 15.83 38.52 7.22
N LYS A 580 16.87 38.44 8.06
CA LYS A 580 18.25 38.59 7.58
C LYS A 580 18.80 37.19 7.28
N THR A 581 19.53 37.12 6.16
CA THR A 581 20.41 36.05 5.61
C THR A 581 19.81 35.09 4.58
N PRO A 582 20.59 34.62 3.57
CA PRO A 582 21.47 35.32 2.63
C PRO A 582 20.65 35.97 1.50
N GLN A 583 21.20 36.98 0.81
CA GLN A 583 20.58 37.81 -0.25
C GLN A 583 19.18 37.39 -0.79
N GLY A 584 18.16 38.24 -0.58
CA GLY A 584 17.27 38.59 -1.70
C GLY A 584 15.78 38.29 -1.67
N VAL A 585 15.14 37.87 -0.57
CA VAL A 585 13.68 37.54 -0.60
C VAL A 585 12.81 38.64 0.01
N GLN A 586 11.79 39.13 -0.72
CA GLN A 586 10.66 39.92 -0.18
C GLN A 586 9.35 39.52 -0.87
N TRP A 587 8.31 39.32 -0.06
CA TRP A 587 6.93 38.99 -0.47
C TRP A 587 6.07 40.25 -0.54
N LEU A 588 4.80 40.11 -0.93
CA LEU A 588 3.76 41.15 -0.95
C LEU A 588 3.53 41.80 0.44
N THR A 589 4.46 42.62 0.89
CA THR A 589 4.19 43.62 1.92
C THR A 589 3.46 44.76 1.25
N VAL A 590 2.14 44.79 1.39
CA VAL A 590 1.42 46.05 1.23
C VAL A 590 1.94 46.99 2.34
N PRO A 591 2.48 48.18 1.99
CA PRO A 591 2.92 49.18 2.96
C PRO A 591 1.85 49.49 4.02
#